data_AF-A0A392R473-F1
#
_entry.id   AF-A0A392R473-F1
#
_cell.length_a   1.000
_cell.length_b   1.000
_cell.length_c   1.000
_cell.angle_alpha   90.00
_cell.angle_beta   90.00
_cell.angle_gamma   90.00
#
_symmetry.space_group_name_H-M   'P 1'
#
loop_
_entity.id
_entity.type
_entity.pdbx_description
1 polymer ?
#
loop_
_entity_poly.entity_id
_entity_poly.type
_entity_poly.pdbx_seq_one_letter_code
_entity_poly.pdbx_strand_id
1 'polypeptide(L)'
;MFSRFQTLVAGLRVLNKGYTIADHVKKIIRSLPTKWRPMVTALKVSRDLNNTTLEELISSLRSHEIELEADEHQKKVKSVALKSSNDFEKVQAL
;
A
#
# COMPACT_ATOMS: atom_id res chain seq x y z
N MET A 1 5.66 6.57 5.23
CA MET A 1 4.19 6.80 5.30
C MET A 1 3.66 6.70 6.73
N PHE A 2 4.23 5.82 7.55
CA PHE A 2 3.91 5.65 8.96
C PHE A 2 3.98 6.94 9.80
N SER A 3 5.02 7.76 9.61
CA SER A 3 5.17 9.03 10.33
C SER A 3 4.00 10.00 10.08
N ARG A 4 3.52 10.08 8.83
CA ARG A 4 2.33 10.88 8.49
C ARG A 4 1.07 10.35 9.16
N PHE A 5 0.94 9.04 9.24
CA PHE A 5 -0.15 8.38 9.94
C PHE A 5 -0.10 8.67 11.45
N GLN A 6 1.07 8.63 12.09
CA GLN A 6 1.23 8.99 13.51
C GLN A 6 0.80 10.44 13.78
N THR A 7 1.22 11.39 12.94
CA THR A 7 0.78 12.80 13.04
C THR A 7 -0.74 12.91 12.93
N LEU A 8 -1.36 12.09 12.07
CA LEU A 8 -2.81 12.10 11.88
C LEU A 8 -3.55 11.52 13.09
N VAL A 9 -3.07 10.40 13.65
CA VAL A 9 -3.62 9.80 14.87
C VAL A 9 -3.47 10.75 16.06
N ALA A 10 -2.32 11.43 16.19
CA ALA A 10 -2.09 12.44 17.22
C ALA A 10 -3.04 13.64 17.05
N GLY A 11 -3.17 14.17 15.84
CA GLY A 11 -4.10 15.26 15.54
C GLY A 11 -5.56 14.90 15.80
N LEU A 12 -5.96 13.65 15.51
CA LEU A 12 -7.29 13.16 15.83
C LEU A 12 -7.53 13.02 17.34
N ARG A 13 -6.54 12.52 18.10
CA ARG A 13 -6.59 12.47 19.57
C ARG A 13 -6.77 13.86 20.19
N VAL A 14 -6.02 14.84 19.70
CA VAL A 14 -6.10 16.24 20.16
C VAL A 14 -7.47 16.84 19.85
N LEU A 15 -8.09 16.46 18.73
CA LEU A 15 -9.35 17.03 18.32
C LEU A 15 -10.49 16.72 19.28
N ASN A 16 -10.45 15.62 20.06
CA ASN A 16 -11.36 15.16 21.13
C ASN A 16 -12.86 15.58 21.03
N LYS A 17 -13.37 15.83 19.82
CA LYS A 17 -14.73 16.30 19.54
C LYS A 17 -15.60 15.08 19.29
N GLY A 18 -16.16 14.45 20.32
CA GLY A 18 -17.28 13.49 20.21
C GLY A 18 -17.26 12.49 19.04
N TYR A 19 -16.10 12.08 18.56
CA TYR A 19 -15.97 11.23 17.39
C TYR A 19 -15.83 9.79 17.87
N THR A 20 -16.68 8.92 17.31
CA THR A 20 -16.59 7.49 17.57
C THR A 20 -15.26 6.93 17.03
N ILE A 21 -14.85 5.77 17.54
CA ILE A 21 -13.65 5.06 17.03
C ILE A 21 -13.80 4.79 15.52
N ALA A 22 -15.01 4.48 15.07
CA ALA A 22 -15.33 4.29 13.65
C ALA A 22 -15.07 5.55 12.80
N ASP A 23 -15.38 6.75 13.31
CA ASP A 23 -15.09 8.00 12.60
C ASP A 23 -13.60 8.26 12.46
N HIS A 24 -12.83 7.94 13.50
CA HIS A 24 -11.37 8.02 13.46
C HIS A 24 -10.79 7.10 12.39
N VAL A 25 -11.21 5.84 12.38
CA VAL A 25 -10.81 4.83 11.38
C VAL A 25 -11.13 5.32 9.96
N LYS A 26 -12.35 5.84 9.73
CA LYS A 26 -12.75 6.36 8.40
C LYS A 26 -11.93 7.58 7.97
N LYS A 27 -11.61 8.50 8.88
CA LYS A 27 -10.76 9.67 8.58
C LYS A 27 -9.33 9.26 8.23
N ILE A 28 -8.77 8.33 8.98
CA ILE A 28 -7.45 7.76 8.73
C ILE A 28 -7.42 7.13 7.33
N ILE A 29 -8.38 6.27 7.02
CA ILE A 29 -8.45 5.59 5.72
C ILE A 29 -8.57 6.58 4.56
N ARG A 30 -9.34 7.66 4.73
CA ARG A 30 -9.43 8.75 3.73
C ARG A 30 -8.14 9.53 3.53
N SER A 31 -7.28 9.60 4.55
CA SER A 31 -6.01 10.33 4.48
C SER A 31 -4.88 9.53 3.81
N LEU A 32 -5.11 8.25 3.52
CA LEU A 32 -4.11 7.39 2.89
C LEU A 32 -3.88 7.77 1.41
N PRO A 33 -2.64 7.72 0.91
CA PRO A 33 -2.31 7.99 -0.49
C PRO A 33 -2.89 6.94 -1.43
N THR A 34 -2.98 7.30 -2.71
CA THR A 34 -3.50 6.48 -3.81
C THR A 34 -2.89 5.08 -3.88
N LYS A 35 -1.61 4.92 -3.52
CA LYS A 35 -0.91 3.62 -3.52
C LYS A 35 -1.48 2.58 -2.53
N TRP A 36 -2.26 3.03 -1.55
CA TRP A 36 -2.90 2.19 -0.53
C TRP A 36 -4.34 1.78 -0.90
N ARG A 37 -4.83 2.18 -2.07
CA ARG A 37 -6.19 1.83 -2.53
C ARG A 37 -6.50 0.33 -2.47
N PRO A 38 -5.61 -0.59 -2.89
CA PRO A 38 -5.88 -2.03 -2.80
C PRO A 38 -6.15 -2.48 -1.36
N MET A 39 -5.33 -2.00 -0.41
CA MET A 39 -5.51 -2.30 1.02
C MET A 39 -6.80 -1.70 1.58
N VAL A 40 -7.14 -0.46 1.20
CA VAL A 40 -8.40 0.17 1.63
C VAL A 40 -9.60 -0.63 1.13
N THR A 41 -9.55 -1.16 -0.10
CA THR A 41 -10.58 -2.04 -0.62
C THR A 41 -10.63 -3.36 0.14
N ALA A 42 -9.47 -4.00 0.39
CA ALA A 42 -9.40 -5.23 1.17
C ALA A 42 -9.94 -5.05 2.59
N LEU A 43 -9.62 -3.95 3.27
CA LEU A 43 -10.16 -3.59 4.58
C LEU A 43 -11.69 -3.44 4.54
N LYS A 44 -12.24 -2.77 3.52
CA LYS A 44 -13.69 -2.60 3.35
C LYS A 44 -14.41 -3.93 3.05
N VAL A 45 -13.77 -4.85 2.35
CA VAL A 45 -14.34 -6.15 1.97
C VAL A 45 -14.20 -7.17 3.10
N SER A 46 -13.09 -7.14 3.83
CA SER A 46 -12.75 -8.13 4.86
C SER A 46 -13.29 -7.81 6.25
N ARG A 47 -13.49 -6.54 6.59
CA ARG A 47 -13.92 -6.12 7.94
C ARG A 47 -14.92 -4.98 7.90
N ASP A 48 -15.85 -5.00 8.84
CA ASP A 48 -16.61 -3.82 9.20
C ASP A 48 -15.68 -2.78 9.84
N LEU A 49 -15.46 -1.67 9.11
CA LEU A 49 -14.67 -0.53 9.58
C LEU A 49 -15.19 0.08 10.90
N ASN A 50 -16.45 -0.22 11.26
CA ASN A 50 -17.06 0.25 12.49
C ASN A 50 -16.66 -0.58 13.73
N ASN A 51 -16.25 -1.84 13.54
CA ASN A 51 -15.84 -2.76 14.62
C ASN A 51 -14.32 -2.88 14.76
N THR A 52 -13.57 -2.23 13.86
CA THR A 52 -12.11 -2.33 13.87
C THR A 52 -11.53 -1.38 14.90
N THR A 53 -10.70 -1.90 15.81
CA THR A 53 -10.01 -1.05 16.78
C THR A 53 -8.89 -0.24 16.12
N LEU A 54 -8.55 0.89 16.75
CA LEU A 54 -7.52 1.78 16.21
C LEU A 54 -6.14 1.10 16.22
N GLU A 55 -5.86 0.25 17.21
CA GLU A 55 -4.61 -0.52 17.30
C GLU A 55 -4.48 -1.59 16.21
N GLU A 56 -5.55 -2.34 15.92
CA GLU A 56 -5.54 -3.29 14.82
C GLU A 56 -5.32 -2.60 13.47
N LEU A 57 -5.93 -1.44 13.26
CA LEU A 57 -5.71 -0.64 12.06
C LEU A 57 -4.24 -0.20 11.95
N ILE A 58 -3.64 0.26 13.05
CA ILE A 58 -2.22 0.63 13.11
C ILE A 58 -1.34 -0.57 12.70
N SER A 59 -1.59 -1.73 13.31
CA SER A 59 -0.82 -2.94 13.06
C SER A 59 -0.91 -3.36 11.59
N SER A 60 -2.13 -3.42 11.04
CA SER A 60 -2.37 -3.75 9.65
C SER A 60 -1.65 -2.78 8.70
N LEU A 61 -1.73 -1.47 8.96
CA LEU A 61 -1.06 -0.44 8.16
C LEU A 61 0.46 -0.59 8.19
N ARG A 62 1.07 -0.88 9.35
CA ARG A 62 2.53 -1.12 9.42
C ARG A 62 2.94 -2.33 8.59
N SER A 63 2.23 -3.44 8.71
CA SER A 63 2.57 -4.67 7.98
C SER A 63 2.51 -4.45 6.46
N HIS A 64 1.47 -3.79 5.98
CA HIS A 64 1.34 -3.49 4.55
C HIS A 64 2.35 -2.42 4.07
N GLU A 65 2.82 -1.51 4.93
CA GLU A 65 3.91 -0.59 4.55
C GLU A 65 5.20 -1.34 4.24
N ILE A 66 5.56 -2.30 5.09
CA ILE A 66 6.76 -3.13 4.93
C ILE A 66 6.69 -3.94 3.63
N GLU A 67 5.53 -4.55 3.37
CA GLU A 67 5.30 -5.33 2.15
C GLU A 67 5.39 -4.45 0.89
N LEU A 68 4.82 -3.24 0.94
CA LEU A 68 4.85 -2.29 -0.16
C LEU A 68 6.26 -1.74 -0.43
N GLU A 69 7.08 -1.57 0.61
CA GLU A 69 8.50 -1.20 0.46
C GLU A 69 9.33 -2.33 -0.16
N ALA A 70 9.06 -3.59 0.19
CA ALA A 70 9.72 -4.74 -0.42
C ALA A 70 9.37 -4.85 -1.92
N ASP A 71 8.11 -4.63 -2.27
CA ASP A 71 7.61 -4.69 -3.65
C ASP A 71 8.16 -3.55 -4.53
N GLU A 72 8.34 -2.34 -3.96
CA GLU A 72 8.98 -1.22 -4.64
C GLU A 72 10.47 -1.50 -4.94
N HIS A 73 11.20 -2.11 -3.99
CA HIS A 73 12.59 -2.51 -4.21
C HIS A 73 12.70 -3.59 -5.29
N GLN A 74 11.77 -4.54 -5.37
CA GLN A 74 11.78 -5.56 -6.42
C GLN A 74 11.45 -5.01 -7.82
N LYS A 75 10.59 -3.99 -7.93
CA LYS A 75 10.25 -3.35 -9.22
C LYS A 75 11.42 -2.58 -9.84
N LYS A 76 12.30 -1.99 -9.03
CA LYS A 76 13.46 -1.23 -9.55
C LYS A 76 14.57 -2.13 -10.13
N VAL A 77 14.60 -3.41 -9.79
CA VAL A 77 15.72 -4.32 -10.15
C VAL A 77 15.46 -5.07 -11.47
N LYS A 78 14.23 -5.07 -12.00
CA LYS A 78 13.87 -5.84 -13.21
C LYS A 78 14.02 -5.00 -14.49
N SER A 79 15.25 -4.66 -14.87
CA SER A 79 15.57 -4.29 -16.25
C SER A 79 16.14 -5.51 -16.96
N VAL A 80 15.28 -6.33 -17.57
CA VAL A 80 15.73 -7.44 -18.41
C VAL A 80 15.56 -7.01 -19.86
N ALA A 81 16.66 -6.63 -20.50
CA ALA A 81 16.69 -6.32 -21.92
C ALA A 81 16.73 -7.65 -22.71
N LEU A 82 15.71 -7.90 -23.52
CA LEU A 82 15.67 -9.03 -24.44
C LEU A 82 16.54 -8.72 -25.65
N LYS A 83 17.62 -9.48 -25.88
CA LYS A 83 18.34 -9.45 -27.16
C LYS A 83 17.60 -10.33 -28.17
N SER A 84 17.22 -9.72 -29.29
CA SER A 84 16.75 -10.44 -30.49
C SER A 84 17.97 -11.03 -31.20
N SER A 85 18.00 -12.36 -31.35
CA SER A 85 18.95 -13.04 -32.24
C SER A 85 18.29 -13.15 -33.61
N ASN A 86 18.85 -12.47 -34.60
CA ASN A 86 18.54 -12.70 -36.00
C ASN A 86 19.61 -13.64 -36.56
N ASP A 87 19.45 -14.93 -36.30
CA ASP A 87 20.21 -15.96 -37.00
C ASP A 87 19.40 -16.37 -38.25
N PHE A 88 19.50 -15.56 -39.30
CA PHE A 88 19.07 -16.00 -40.63
C PHE A 88 20.17 -16.89 -41.21
N GLU A 89 19.75 -18.12 -41.40
CA GLU A 89 20.49 -19.31 -41.79
C GLU A 89 21.35 -19.11 -43.04
N LYS A 90 22.59 -19.59 -42.91
CA LYS A 90 23.58 -19.72 -43.98
C LYS A 90 23.06 -20.69 -45.04
N VAL A 91 22.52 -20.19 -46.16
CA VAL A 91 22.34 -20.99 -47.38
C VAL A 91 23.53 -20.77 -48.33
N GLN A 92 24.27 -21.86 -48.45
CA GLN A 92 25.38 -22.19 -49.33
C GLN A 92 25.08 -21.84 -50.80
N ALA A 93 26.01 -21.17 -51.49
CA ALA A 93 26.08 -21.16 -52.95
C ALA A 93 27.51 -20.88 -53.44
N LEU A 94 28.11 -21.95 -53.99
CA LEU A 94 29.19 -22.08 -55.00
C LEU A 94 30.53 -21.37 -54.76
#